data_AF-X1SUB5-F1
#
_entry.id   AF-X1SUB5-F1
#
_cell.length_a   1.000
_cell.length_b   1.000
_cell.length_c   1.000
_cell.angle_alpha   90.00
_cell.angle_beta   90.00
_cell.angle_gamma   90.00
#
_symmetry.space_group_name_H-M   'P 1'
#
loop_
_entity.id
_entity.type
_entity.pdbx_description
1 polymer ?
#
loop_
_entity_poly.entity_id
_entity_poly.type
_entity_poly.pdbx_seq_one_letter_code
_entity_poly.pdbx_strand_id
1 'polypeptide(L)' 'VLKGIRKNATEISDGVFRQEQWPSFRGLLRTDNPNTYTVGSTVKHLNREYTKGVVSPDGVVRPFVFADSL' A
#
# COMPACT_ATOMS: atom_id res chain seq x y z
N VAL A 1 -10.09 11.93 -4.52
CA VAL A 1 -9.89 10.63 -3.82
C VAL A 1 -8.47 10.19 -4.04
N LEU A 2 -7.73 9.89 -2.98
CA LEU A 2 -6.33 9.48 -3.09
C LEU A 2 -6.24 7.97 -3.30
N LYS A 3 -5.68 7.53 -4.44
CA LYS A 3 -5.64 6.11 -4.80
C LYS A 3 -4.79 5.33 -3.80
N GLY A 4 -5.33 4.22 -3.29
CA GLY A 4 -4.62 3.33 -2.37
C GLY A 4 -4.75 3.68 -0.88
N ILE A 5 -5.30 4.85 -0.54
CA ILE A 5 -5.58 5.28 0.84
C ILE A 5 -7.09 5.37 1.05
N ARG A 6 -7.58 4.83 2.18
CA ARG A 6 -9.01 4.88 2.53
C ARG A 6 -9.44 6.31 2.85
N LYS A 7 -10.71 6.65 2.59
CA LYS A 7 -11.26 7.99 2.87
C LYS A 7 -11.23 8.38 4.35
N ASN A 8 -11.29 7.41 5.25
CA ASN A 8 -11.25 7.61 6.70
C ASN A 8 -9.84 7.40 7.30
N ALA A 9 -8.80 7.29 6.48
CA ALA A 9 -7.43 7.18 6.98
C ALA A 9 -6.98 8.50 7.61
N THR A 10 -6.19 8.42 8.68
CA THR A 10 -5.59 9.58 9.33
C THR A 10 -4.15 9.72 8.87
N GLU A 11 -3.78 10.88 8.34
CA GLU A 11 -2.38 11.20 8.06
C GLU A 11 -1.65 11.45 9.38
N ILE A 12 -0.59 10.68 9.64
CA ILE A 12 0.20 10.77 10.88
C ILE A 12 1.53 11.49 10.67
N SER A 13 2.03 11.51 9.44
CA SER A 13 3.13 12.35 8.95
C SER A 13 2.98 12.50 7.43
N ASP A 14 3.75 13.40 6.81
CA ASP A 14 3.67 13.65 5.36
C ASP A 14 3.77 12.34 4.55
N GLY A 15 2.71 12.04 3.80
CA GLY A 15 2.63 10.82 2.97
C GLY A 15 2.46 9.51 3.76
N VAL A 16 2.26 9.55 5.07
CA VAL A 16 2.11 8.36 5.93
C VAL A 16 0.73 8.35 6.58
N PHE A 17 -0.04 7.31 6.27
CA PHE A 17 -1.45 7.20 6.66
C PHE A 17 -1.68 5.99 7.56
N ARG A 18 -2.26 6.21 8.74
CA ARG A 18 -2.81 5.14 9.57
C ARG A 18 -4.25 4.88 9.16
N GLN A 19 -4.57 3.63 8.83
CA GLN A 19 -5.92 3.23 8.45
C GLN A 19 -6.34 1.93 9.12
N GLU A 20 -7.64 1.73 9.28
CA GLU A 20 -8.20 0.50 9.80
C GLU A 20 -7.96 -0.69 8.85
N GLN A 21 -7.64 -1.83 9.46
CA GLN A 21 -7.54 -3.11 8.80
C GLN A 21 -8.63 -4.03 9.34
N TRP A 22 -9.62 -4.28 8.48
CA TRP A 22 -10.76 -5.12 8.79
C TRP A 22 -10.43 -6.57 8.42
N PRO A 23 -10.43 -7.51 9.37
CA PRO A 23 -10.20 -8.91 9.05
C PRO A 23 -11.36 -9.46 8.22
N SER A 24 -11.01 -10.25 7.20
CA SER A 24 -12.01 -11.07 6.51
C SER A 24 -12.41 -12.24 7.40
N PHE A 25 -13.58 -12.82 7.16
CA PHE A 25 -14.04 -14.01 7.89
C PHE A 25 -13.01 -15.16 7.85
N ARG A 26 -12.43 -15.42 6.66
CA ARG A 26 -11.35 -16.41 6.52
C ARG A 26 -10.08 -16.03 7.28
N GLY A 27 -9.79 -14.73 7.38
CA GLY A 27 -8.67 -14.23 8.18
C GLY A 27 -8.89 -14.50 9.68
N LEU A 28 -10.11 -14.28 10.16
CA LEU A 28 -10.50 -14.56 11.55
C LEU A 28 -10.29 -16.03 11.92
N LEU A 29 -10.70 -16.96 11.06
CA LEU A 29 -10.53 -18.40 11.28
C LEU A 29 -9.07 -18.87 11.30
N ARG A 30 -8.13 -18.04 10.83
CA ARG A 30 -6.68 -18.31 10.84
C ARG A 30 -5.97 -17.68 12.04
N THR A 31 -6.69 -16.94 12.89
CA THR A 31 -6.13 -16.35 14.11
C THR A 31 -6.33 -17.29 15.30
N ASP A 32 -5.52 -17.08 16.35
CA ASP A 32 -5.56 -17.86 17.60
C ASP A 32 -6.87 -17.72 18.39
N ASN A 33 -7.65 -16.67 18.13
CA ASN A 33 -8.93 -16.42 18.80
C ASN A 33 -10.04 -16.05 17.80
N PRO A 34 -10.65 -17.05 17.12
CA PRO A 34 -11.67 -16.82 16.10
C PRO A 34 -13.02 -16.34 16.67
N ASN A 35 -13.22 -16.39 17.99
CA ASN A 35 -14.46 -15.96 18.64
C ASN A 35 -14.50 -14.45 18.92
N THR A 36 -13.39 -13.73 18.68
CA THR A 36 -13.29 -12.28 18.89
C THR A 36 -13.06 -11.55 17.57
N TYR A 37 -13.85 -10.49 17.30
CA TYR A 37 -13.67 -9.65 16.12
C TYR A 37 -12.91 -8.36 16.47
N THR A 38 -11.62 -8.33 16.13
CA THR A 38 -10.75 -7.16 16.40
C THR A 38 -10.43 -6.43 15.09
N VAL A 39 -10.74 -5.13 15.04
CA VAL A 39 -10.31 -4.25 13.94
C VAL A 39 -8.88 -3.79 14.22
N GLY A 40 -7.96 -4.13 13.31
CA GLY A 40 -6.57 -3.72 13.41
C GLY A 40 -6.32 -2.33 12.82
N SER A 41 -5.08 -1.87 12.95
CA SER A 41 -4.60 -0.68 12.23
C SER A 41 -3.36 -1.01 11.41
N THR A 42 -3.22 -0.38 10.26
CA THR A 42 -2.07 -0.54 9.37
C THR A 42 -1.59 0.83 8.92
N VAL A 43 -0.27 0.98 8.80
CA VAL A 43 0.38 2.21 8.33
C VAL A 43 0.73 2.03 6.85
N LYS A 44 0.34 3.00 6.04
CA LYS A 44 0.64 3.05 4.61
C LYS A 44 1.53 4.23 4.29
N HIS A 45 2.61 3.96 3.57
CA HIS A 45 3.48 4.97 2.99
C HIS A 45 3.05 5.20 1.54
N LEU A 46 2.65 6.43 1.23
CA LEU A 46 2.30 6.88 -0.10
C LEU A 46 3.51 7.62 -0.69
N ASN A 47 4.19 6.99 -1.65
CA ASN A 47 5.17 7.69 -2.49
C ASN A 47 4.57 7.94 -3.88
N ARG A 48 4.70 9.18 -4.37
CA ARG A 48 4.27 9.59 -5.72
C ARG A 48 5.40 9.56 -6.74
N GLU A 49 6.64 9.47 -6.28
CA GLU A 49 7.81 9.29 -7.12
C GLU A 49 7.75 7.90 -7.78
N TYR A 50 7.85 7.87 -9.11
CA TYR A 50 7.83 6.64 -9.87
C TYR A 50 9.27 6.20 -10.17
N THR A 51 9.79 5.30 -9.34
CA THR A 51 11.19 4.82 -9.42
C THR A 51 11.33 3.46 -10.10
N LYS A 52 10.32 2.96 -10.82
CA LYS A 52 10.35 1.62 -11.44
C LYS A 52 10.90 1.61 -12.87
N GLY A 53 11.47 2.73 -13.33
CA GLY A 53 11.99 2.88 -14.68
C GLY A 53 12.41 4.31 -14.94
N VAL A 54 12.95 4.55 -16.14
CA VAL A 54 13.28 5.90 -16.61
C VAL A 54 12.02 6.53 -17.19
N VAL A 55 11.60 7.66 -16.63
CA VAL A 55 10.48 8.45 -17.14
C VAL A 55 11.02 9.43 -18.19
N SER A 56 10.59 9.25 -19.43
CA SER A 56 10.90 10.17 -20.53
C SER A 56 10.12 11.48 -20.39
N PRO A 57 10.56 12.59 -21.02
CA PRO A 57 9.85 13.88 -20.95
C PRO A 57 8.41 13.86 -21.49
N ASP A 58 8.08 12.90 -22.36
CA ASP A 58 6.74 12.65 -22.89
C ASP A 58 5.85 11.83 -21.94
N GLY A 59 6.36 11.43 -20.78
CA GLY A 59 5.65 10.65 -19.76
C GLY A 59 5.69 9.15 -19.96
N VAL A 60 6.40 8.65 -20.99
CA VAL A 60 6.57 7.21 -21.19
C VAL A 60 7.58 6.64 -20.20
N VAL A 61 7.22 5.53 -19.55
CA VAL A 61 8.08 4.83 -18.60
C VAL A 61 8.80 3.69 -19.31
N ARG A 62 10.13 3.69 -19.27
CA ARG A 62 10.98 2.57 -19.71
C ARG A 62 11.40 1.74 -18.49
N PRO A 63 10.93 0.49 -18.34
CA PRO A 63 11.31 -0.36 -17.21
C PRO A 63 12.81 -0.60 -17.18
N PHE A 64 13.37 -0.78 -15.97
CA PHE A 64 14.74 -1.27 -15.85
C PHE A 64 14.83 -2.71 -16.34
N VAL A 65 15.90 -3.02 -17.07
CA VAL A 65 16.25 -4.37 -17.51
C VAL A 65 17.42 -4.89 -16.69
N PHE A 66 17.48 -6.20 -16.46
CA PHE A 66 18.63 -6.80 -15.80
C PHE A 66 19.88 -6.68 -16.69
N ALA A 67 21.04 -6.41 -16.08
CA ALA A 67 22.29 -6.20 -16.81
C ALA A 67 22.69 -7.44 -17.66
N ASP A 68 22.34 -8.64 -17.22
CA ASP A 68 22.67 -9.91 -17.89
C ASP A 68 21.78 -10.23 -19.12
N SER A 69 20.87 -9.32 -19.47
CA SER A 69 19.97 -9.44 -20.62
C SER A 69 20.31 -8.49 -21.77
N LEU A 70 21.54 -7.95 -21.78
CA LEU A 70 22.10 -7.07 -22.83
C LEU A 70 23.05 -7.79 -23.78
#